data_AF-A0A9C9BZS5-F1
#
_entry.id   AF-A0A9C9BZS5-F1
#
_cell.length_a   1.000
_cell.length_b   1.000
_cell.length_c   1.000
_cell.angle_alpha   90.00
_cell.angle_beta   90.00
_cell.angle_gamma   90.00
#
_symmetry.space_group_name_H-M   'P 1'
#
loop_
_entity.id
_entity.type
_entity.pdbx_description
1 polymer ?
#
loop_
_entity_poly.entity_id
_entity_poly.type
_entity_poly.pdbx_seq_one_letter_code
_entity_poly.pdbx_strand_id
1 'polypeptide(L)'
;MNERKKQRQAIRKAMEYAVGEGNMPAAADLLLQYREDRIVLDLLLEFYSYLPEAKADHVQEIRTVARSGGLFLLAAVTEQSAYMYLVSSEGVEFHGAIEQGYLDQDLLDYFGFTDLEAFRKHCGSCDDLPIYEPLQVDENVCPACHAVTGELHELGCPVEICPWCGGQLIHCPCRFERLEVETLSSEEELVRLEALLNERGRIAYSPDQRPGFADEGPGIVMD
;
A
#
# COMPACT_ATOMS: atom_id res chain seq x y z
N MET A 1 22.36 2.39 7.17
CA MET A 1 21.81 3.65 6.62
C MET A 1 20.35 3.40 6.30
N ASN A 2 19.42 4.03 7.02
CA ASN A 2 17.96 3.81 6.94
C ASN A 2 17.49 3.85 5.47
N GLU A 3 16.81 2.79 5.00
CA GLU A 3 16.35 2.65 3.61
C GLU A 3 15.46 3.82 3.18
N ARG A 4 14.57 4.28 4.07
CA ARG A 4 13.72 5.46 3.84
C ARG A 4 14.53 6.74 3.59
N LYS A 5 15.70 6.88 4.23
CA LYS A 5 16.59 8.03 3.98
C LYS A 5 17.18 7.99 2.57
N LYS A 6 17.54 6.79 2.06
CA LYS A 6 18.05 6.62 0.69
C LYS A 6 16.96 6.96 -0.32
N GLN A 7 15.75 6.46 -0.10
CA GLN A 7 14.61 6.71 -0.98
C GLN A 7 14.28 8.21 -1.07
N ARG A 8 14.18 8.90 0.07
CA ARG A 8 13.98 10.36 0.08
C ARG A 8 15.09 11.14 -0.65
N GLN A 9 16.32 10.66 -0.60
CA GLN A 9 17.42 11.25 -1.36
C GLN A 9 17.27 11.01 -2.87
N ALA A 10 16.81 9.82 -3.27
CA ALA A 10 16.52 9.52 -4.68
C ALA A 10 15.38 10.40 -5.20
N ILE A 11 14.28 10.51 -4.45
CA ILE A 11 13.14 11.38 -4.78
C ILE A 11 13.61 12.83 -4.95
N ARG A 12 14.38 13.37 -4.00
CA ARG A 12 14.90 14.75 -4.11
C ARG A 12 15.73 14.98 -5.37
N LYS A 13 16.56 14.01 -5.76
CA LYS A 13 17.33 14.11 -7.01
C LYS A 13 16.44 14.08 -8.24
N ALA A 14 15.39 13.25 -8.24
CA ALA A 14 14.43 13.21 -9.34
C ALA A 14 13.67 14.56 -9.45
N MET A 15 13.28 15.13 -8.31
CA MET A 15 12.61 16.44 -8.23
C MET A 15 13.43 17.58 -8.85
N GLU A 16 14.77 17.53 -8.80
CA GLU A 16 15.65 18.56 -9.40
C GLU A 16 15.42 18.75 -10.91
N TYR A 17 14.93 17.73 -11.60
CA TYR A 17 14.63 17.75 -13.03
C TYR A 17 13.15 17.79 -13.34
N ALA A 18 12.33 17.29 -12.41
CA ALA A 18 10.90 17.12 -12.60
C ALA A 18 10.09 18.34 -12.16
N VAL A 19 10.50 19.02 -11.09
CA VAL A 19 9.72 20.12 -10.49
C VAL A 19 10.01 21.43 -11.23
N GLY A 20 8.95 22.14 -11.61
CA GLY A 20 9.04 23.45 -12.24
C GLY A 20 9.72 24.52 -11.36
N GLU A 21 10.24 25.57 -12.01
CA GLU A 21 10.88 26.69 -11.32
C GLU A 21 9.94 27.33 -10.29
N GLY A 22 10.42 27.51 -9.05
CA GLY A 22 9.65 28.11 -7.96
C GLY A 22 8.82 27.14 -7.12
N ASN A 23 8.56 25.92 -7.60
CA ASN A 23 7.69 24.95 -6.91
C ASN A 23 8.45 23.94 -6.03
N MET A 24 9.78 23.95 -6.08
CA MET A 24 10.63 23.05 -5.26
C MET A 24 10.35 23.12 -3.75
N PRO A 25 10.10 24.30 -3.12
CA PRO A 25 9.76 24.34 -1.69
C PRO A 25 8.48 23.58 -1.35
N ALA A 26 7.40 23.77 -2.12
CA ALA A 26 6.12 23.10 -1.88
C ALA A 26 6.25 21.58 -2.05
N ALA A 27 6.92 21.13 -3.12
CA ALA A 27 7.16 19.71 -3.35
C ALA A 27 8.03 19.07 -2.25
N ALA A 28 9.00 19.82 -1.71
CA ALA A 28 9.86 19.37 -0.62
C ALA A 28 9.11 19.25 0.73
N ASP A 29 8.13 20.14 0.97
CA ASP A 29 7.27 20.08 2.15
C ASP A 29 6.38 18.83 2.13
N LEU A 30 5.80 18.49 0.97
CA LEU A 30 5.03 17.25 0.80
C LEU A 30 5.91 16.01 1.09
N LEU A 31 7.14 15.97 0.56
CA LEU A 31 8.08 14.87 0.84
C LEU A 31 8.44 14.78 2.34
N LEU A 32 8.47 15.90 3.05
CA LEU A 32 8.74 15.93 4.49
C LEU A 32 7.53 15.45 5.32
N GLN A 33 6.32 15.78 4.89
CA GLN A 33 5.06 15.32 5.48
C GLN A 33 4.99 13.79 5.48
N TYR A 34 5.28 13.17 4.34
CA TYR A 34 5.22 11.71 4.17
C TYR A 34 6.55 10.98 4.40
N ARG A 35 7.50 11.61 5.11
CA ARG A 35 8.88 11.12 5.21
C ARG A 35 9.04 9.69 5.74
N GLU A 36 8.11 9.17 6.53
CA GLU A 36 8.16 7.80 7.06
C GLU A 36 7.18 6.85 6.36
N ASP A 37 6.28 7.36 5.50
CA ASP A 37 5.23 6.60 4.83
C ASP A 37 5.76 5.94 3.55
N ARG A 38 5.89 4.62 3.58
CA ARG A 38 6.46 3.87 2.45
C ARG A 38 5.58 3.96 1.19
N ILE A 39 4.26 3.85 1.32
CA ILE A 39 3.30 3.87 0.20
C ILE A 39 3.46 5.17 -0.58
N VAL A 40 3.48 6.30 0.13
CA VAL A 40 3.64 7.60 -0.51
C VAL A 40 5.06 7.78 -1.07
N LEU A 41 6.10 7.34 -0.37
CA LEU A 41 7.46 7.45 -0.88
C LEU A 41 7.68 6.63 -2.16
N ASP A 42 7.06 5.46 -2.27
CA ASP A 42 7.10 4.63 -3.48
C ASP A 42 6.37 5.37 -4.62
N LEU A 43 5.18 5.91 -4.37
CA LEU A 43 4.42 6.70 -5.36
C LEU A 43 5.19 7.95 -5.82
N LEU A 44 5.75 8.73 -4.90
CA LEU A 44 6.51 9.94 -5.24
C LEU A 44 7.77 9.61 -6.04
N LEU A 45 8.45 8.50 -5.70
CA LEU A 45 9.60 8.05 -6.47
C LEU A 45 9.19 7.70 -7.90
N GLU A 46 8.08 6.99 -8.09
CA GLU A 46 7.56 6.64 -9.40
C GLU A 46 7.19 7.91 -10.20
N PHE A 47 6.38 8.79 -9.61
CA PHE A 47 5.95 10.05 -10.25
C PHE A 47 7.13 10.91 -10.71
N TYR A 48 8.11 11.17 -9.84
CA TYR A 48 9.22 12.05 -10.19
C TYR A 48 10.27 11.38 -11.08
N SER A 49 10.36 10.05 -11.08
CA SER A 49 11.23 9.30 -12.01
C SER A 49 10.62 9.20 -13.41
N TYR A 50 9.30 9.13 -13.49
CA TYR A 50 8.53 8.94 -14.72
C TYR A 50 7.36 9.91 -14.77
N LEU A 51 7.68 11.19 -15.02
CA LEU A 51 6.68 12.25 -15.09
C LEU A 51 5.56 11.91 -16.07
N PRO A 52 4.29 11.98 -15.63
CA PRO A 52 3.16 11.94 -16.54
C PRO A 52 3.33 12.99 -17.65
N GLU A 53 3.10 12.58 -18.89
CA GLU A 53 3.23 13.43 -20.09
C GLU A 53 4.62 14.05 -20.35
N ALA A 54 5.65 13.64 -19.59
CA ALA A 54 7.02 14.17 -19.68
C ALA A 54 7.12 15.70 -19.55
N LYS A 55 6.23 16.31 -18.78
CA LYS A 55 6.23 17.76 -18.48
C LYS A 55 6.67 17.98 -17.04
N ALA A 56 7.35 19.10 -16.81
CA ALA A 56 7.68 19.54 -15.46
C ALA A 56 6.40 19.74 -14.65
N ASP A 57 6.34 19.12 -13.48
CA ASP A 57 5.18 19.12 -12.60
C ASP A 57 5.57 18.77 -11.16
N HIS A 58 4.65 18.96 -10.23
CA HIS A 58 4.83 18.52 -8.85
C HIS A 58 3.52 18.08 -8.22
N VAL A 59 3.63 17.07 -7.36
CA VAL A 59 2.51 16.61 -6.55
C VAL A 59 2.23 17.67 -5.47
N GLN A 60 1.00 18.17 -5.44
CA GLN A 60 0.51 19.11 -4.44
C GLN A 60 -0.12 18.38 -3.26
N GLU A 61 -0.81 17.28 -3.54
CA GLU A 61 -1.49 16.46 -2.53
C GLU A 61 -1.73 15.04 -3.06
N ILE A 62 -2.04 14.13 -2.14
CA ILE A 62 -2.36 12.74 -2.46
C ILE A 62 -3.76 12.46 -1.93
N ARG A 63 -4.62 11.92 -2.79
CA ARG A 63 -6.00 11.57 -2.48
C ARG A 63 -6.20 10.07 -2.54
N THR A 64 -7.10 9.56 -1.70
CA THR A 64 -7.48 8.14 -1.70
C THR A 64 -8.69 7.95 -2.59
N VAL A 65 -8.55 7.23 -3.71
CA VAL A 65 -9.67 6.87 -4.58
C VAL A 65 -10.40 5.67 -3.99
N ALA A 66 -9.65 4.59 -3.73
CA ALA A 66 -10.16 3.36 -3.16
C ALA A 66 -9.05 2.61 -2.42
N ARG A 67 -9.44 1.69 -1.55
CA ARG A 67 -8.53 0.83 -0.81
C ARG A 67 -9.24 -0.49 -0.55
N SER A 68 -8.53 -1.59 -0.72
CA SER A 68 -8.97 -2.90 -0.27
C SER A 68 -7.77 -3.82 -0.12
N GLY A 69 -7.76 -4.66 0.93
CA GLY A 69 -6.80 -5.77 1.03
C GLY A 69 -5.32 -5.39 0.99
N GLY A 70 -4.97 -4.17 1.41
CA GLY A 70 -3.61 -3.65 1.35
C GLY A 70 -3.19 -2.98 0.04
N LEU A 71 -4.06 -3.03 -0.98
CA LEU A 71 -3.90 -2.26 -2.22
C LEU A 71 -4.58 -0.90 -2.09
N PHE A 72 -3.90 0.13 -2.56
CA PHE A 72 -4.39 1.50 -2.60
C PHE A 72 -4.49 1.97 -4.04
N LEU A 73 -5.66 2.46 -4.42
CA LEU A 73 -5.79 3.30 -5.60
C LEU A 73 -5.69 4.76 -5.12
N LEU A 74 -4.53 5.37 -5.35
CA LEU A 74 -4.23 6.74 -4.95
C LEU A 74 -4.23 7.68 -6.17
N ALA A 75 -4.56 8.94 -5.93
CA ALA A 75 -4.42 10.00 -6.91
C ALA A 75 -3.33 10.98 -6.48
N ALA A 76 -2.32 11.16 -7.32
CA ALA A 76 -1.35 12.24 -7.20
C ALA A 76 -1.93 13.47 -7.90
N VAL A 77 -2.33 14.48 -7.11
CA VAL A 77 -2.91 15.71 -7.63
C VAL A 77 -1.81 16.72 -7.89
N THR A 78 -1.84 17.34 -9.05
CA THR A 78 -0.89 18.36 -9.50
C THR A 78 -1.62 19.60 -9.97
N GLU A 79 -0.89 20.63 -10.41
CA GLU A 79 -1.49 21.81 -11.04
C GLU A 79 -2.18 21.48 -12.38
N GLN A 80 -1.73 20.42 -13.05
CA GLN A 80 -2.15 20.09 -14.42
C GLN A 80 -3.27 19.06 -14.43
N SER A 81 -3.22 18.07 -13.54
CA SER A 81 -4.21 16.99 -13.51
C SER A 81 -4.13 16.20 -12.20
N ALA A 82 -4.93 15.14 -12.11
CA ALA A 82 -4.83 14.13 -11.07
C ALA A 82 -4.55 12.77 -11.70
N TYR A 83 -3.47 12.13 -11.26
CA TYR A 83 -2.95 10.89 -11.84
C TYR A 83 -3.16 9.70 -10.91
N MET A 84 -3.69 8.60 -11.43
CA MET A 84 -4.00 7.41 -10.65
C MET A 84 -2.81 6.45 -10.58
N TYR A 85 -2.57 5.95 -9.38
CA TYR A 85 -1.55 4.97 -9.08
C TYR A 85 -2.14 3.84 -8.23
N LEU A 86 -1.91 2.60 -8.64
CA LEU A 86 -2.14 1.42 -7.80
C LEU A 86 -0.86 1.19 -6.99
N VAL A 87 -0.96 1.17 -5.66
CA VAL A 87 0.18 1.05 -4.76
C VAL A 87 -0.05 -0.07 -3.77
N SER A 88 0.95 -0.92 -3.59
CA SER A 88 0.94 -2.03 -2.63
C SER A 88 2.31 -2.17 -1.94
N SER A 89 2.46 -3.23 -1.14
CA SER A 89 3.74 -3.59 -0.53
C SER A 89 4.79 -4.05 -1.57
N GLU A 90 4.33 -4.46 -2.76
CA GLU A 90 5.13 -5.02 -3.85
C GLU A 90 5.59 -3.97 -4.86
N GLY A 91 4.82 -2.89 -5.06
CA GLY A 91 5.18 -1.87 -6.04
C GLY A 91 4.13 -0.79 -6.28
N VAL A 92 4.37 -0.01 -7.34
CA VAL A 92 3.53 1.09 -7.81
C VAL A 92 3.29 0.91 -9.31
N GLU A 93 2.04 1.07 -9.74
CA GLU A 93 1.66 1.05 -11.15
C GLU A 93 0.85 2.29 -11.52
N PHE A 94 1.17 2.90 -12.66
CA PHE A 94 0.46 4.08 -13.18
C PHE A 94 -0.74 3.67 -14.03
N HIS A 95 -1.91 4.26 -13.77
CA HIS A 95 -3.18 3.96 -14.45
C HIS A 95 -3.78 5.14 -15.24
N GLY A 96 -2.98 6.18 -15.52
CA GLY A 96 -3.45 7.33 -16.30
C GLY A 96 -4.04 8.45 -15.45
N ALA A 97 -4.61 9.46 -16.11
CA ALA A 97 -5.29 10.56 -15.44
C ALA A 97 -6.72 10.17 -15.03
N ILE A 98 -7.20 10.66 -13.88
CA ILE A 98 -8.58 10.45 -13.40
C ILE A 98 -9.60 10.85 -14.47
N GLU A 99 -9.35 11.95 -15.18
CA GLU A 99 -10.26 12.49 -16.20
C GLU A 99 -10.46 11.57 -17.41
N GLN A 100 -9.43 10.77 -17.74
CA GLN A 100 -9.54 9.76 -18.78
C GLN A 100 -10.49 8.64 -18.33
N GLY A 101 -10.62 8.47 -17.01
CA GLY A 101 -11.54 7.55 -16.35
C GLY A 101 -11.39 6.16 -16.94
N TYR A 102 -10.15 5.68 -17.02
CA TYR A 102 -9.82 4.33 -17.46
C TYR A 102 -9.33 3.54 -16.25
N LEU A 103 -9.98 2.41 -16.00
CA LEU A 103 -9.53 1.39 -15.06
C LEU A 103 -9.94 0.04 -15.64
N ASP A 104 -9.07 -0.96 -15.54
CA ASP A 104 -9.38 -2.30 -16.02
C ASP A 104 -10.56 -2.91 -15.24
N GLN A 105 -11.33 -3.80 -15.87
CA GLN A 105 -12.50 -4.42 -15.23
C GLN A 105 -12.12 -5.23 -13.99
N ASP A 106 -10.97 -5.91 -14.00
CA ASP A 106 -10.50 -6.70 -12.85
C ASP A 106 -10.25 -5.79 -11.62
N LEU A 107 -9.74 -4.58 -11.85
CA LEU A 107 -9.53 -3.59 -10.80
C LEU A 107 -10.84 -2.94 -10.33
N LEU A 108 -11.79 -2.69 -11.24
CA LEU A 108 -13.13 -2.23 -10.87
C LEU A 108 -13.81 -3.24 -9.94
N ASP A 109 -13.81 -4.51 -10.34
CA ASP A 109 -14.39 -5.61 -9.57
C ASP A 109 -13.69 -5.75 -8.21
N TYR A 110 -12.36 -5.65 -8.17
CA TYR A 110 -11.56 -5.73 -6.95
C TYR A 110 -11.95 -4.64 -5.93
N PHE A 111 -12.10 -3.38 -6.38
CA PHE A 111 -12.51 -2.28 -5.51
C PHE A 111 -14.02 -2.17 -5.30
N GLY A 112 -14.80 -3.09 -5.87
CA GLY A 112 -16.26 -3.16 -5.68
C GLY A 112 -17.05 -2.14 -6.52
N PHE A 113 -16.47 -1.64 -7.60
CA PHE A 113 -17.19 -0.81 -8.58
C PHE A 113 -17.89 -1.70 -9.60
N THR A 114 -19.20 -1.48 -9.82
CA THR A 114 -19.98 -2.29 -10.76
C THR A 114 -19.57 -2.10 -12.21
N ASP A 115 -19.13 -0.89 -12.55
CA ASP A 115 -18.71 -0.49 -13.88
C ASP A 115 -17.92 0.83 -13.81
N LEU A 116 -17.43 1.25 -14.98
CA LEU A 116 -16.69 2.49 -15.14
C LEU A 116 -17.51 3.75 -14.85
N GLU A 117 -18.84 3.71 -15.02
CA GLU A 117 -19.71 4.85 -14.72
C GLU A 117 -19.83 5.05 -13.20
N ALA A 118 -19.99 3.97 -12.44
CA ALA A 118 -19.97 3.97 -10.99
C ALA A 118 -18.63 4.49 -10.45
N PHE A 119 -17.52 4.04 -11.04
CA PHE A 119 -16.18 4.55 -10.70
C PHE A 119 -16.04 6.05 -10.97
N ARG A 120 -16.42 6.52 -12.16
CA ARG A 120 -16.36 7.95 -12.50
C ARG A 120 -17.23 8.79 -11.58
N LYS A 121 -18.41 8.29 -11.21
CA LYS A 121 -19.31 8.95 -10.26
C LYS A 121 -18.71 9.02 -8.86
N HIS A 122 -18.00 7.98 -8.43
CA HIS A 122 -17.27 7.95 -7.17
C HIS A 122 -16.11 8.94 -7.17
N CYS A 123 -15.33 8.96 -8.24
CA CYS A 123 -14.22 9.91 -8.41
C CYS A 123 -14.69 11.37 -8.48
N GLY A 124 -15.91 11.62 -8.99
CA GLY A 124 -16.55 12.93 -8.97
C GLY A 124 -15.62 14.07 -9.42
N SER A 125 -15.52 15.11 -8.59
CA SER A 125 -14.34 15.99 -8.61
C SER A 125 -13.23 15.36 -7.77
N CYS A 126 -11.98 15.45 -8.21
CA CYS A 126 -10.84 14.99 -7.41
C CYS A 126 -10.80 15.63 -6.01
N ASP A 127 -11.30 16.87 -5.89
CA ASP A 127 -11.42 17.60 -4.62
C ASP A 127 -12.34 16.91 -3.59
N ASP A 128 -13.31 16.12 -4.07
CA ASP A 128 -14.28 15.40 -3.23
C ASP A 128 -13.68 14.12 -2.62
N LEU A 129 -12.54 13.67 -3.14
CA LEU A 129 -11.85 12.48 -2.62
C LEU A 129 -11.17 12.79 -1.27
N PRO A 130 -11.14 11.84 -0.32
CA PRO A 130 -10.42 12.03 0.94
C PRO A 130 -8.92 12.26 0.70
N ILE A 131 -8.32 13.21 1.43
CA ILE A 131 -6.87 13.35 1.49
C ILE A 131 -6.28 12.08 2.12
N TYR A 132 -5.22 11.55 1.53
CA TYR A 132 -4.51 10.40 2.08
C TYR A 132 -3.77 10.79 3.37
N GLU A 133 -4.06 10.08 4.44
CA GLU A 133 -3.41 10.23 5.74
C GLU A 133 -2.36 9.13 5.97
N PRO A 134 -1.17 9.46 6.52
CA PRO A 134 -0.14 8.46 6.77
C PRO A 134 -0.59 7.34 7.72
N LEU A 135 -0.48 6.09 7.27
CA LEU A 135 -1.03 4.92 7.97
C LEU A 135 -0.25 4.49 9.22
N GLN A 136 0.95 5.03 9.44
CA GLN A 136 1.89 4.53 10.45
C GLN A 136 1.37 4.70 11.89
N VAL A 137 0.46 5.66 12.10
CA VAL A 137 -0.12 5.98 13.41
C VAL A 137 -1.49 5.34 13.64
N ASP A 138 -2.09 4.74 12.62
CA ASP A 138 -3.42 4.16 12.74
C ASP A 138 -3.33 2.71 13.22
N GLU A 139 -3.77 2.47 14.44
CA GLU A 139 -3.85 1.14 15.05
C GLU A 139 -4.86 0.23 14.34
N ASN A 140 -5.80 0.81 13.58
CA ASN A 140 -6.77 0.06 12.77
C ASN A 140 -6.22 -0.37 11.42
N VAL A 141 -4.93 -0.15 11.15
CA VAL A 141 -4.28 -0.54 9.91
C VAL A 141 -3.10 -1.44 10.20
N CYS A 142 -3.03 -2.60 9.54
CA CYS A 142 -1.88 -3.48 9.66
C CYS A 142 -0.59 -2.71 9.27
N PRO A 143 0.45 -2.69 10.12
CA PRO A 143 1.68 -1.96 9.82
C PRO A 143 2.52 -2.60 8.71
N ALA A 144 2.21 -3.84 8.32
CA ALA A 144 2.96 -4.60 7.32
C ALA A 144 2.28 -4.62 5.95
N CYS A 145 1.03 -5.10 5.86
CA CYS A 145 0.29 -5.21 4.60
C CYS A 145 -0.80 -4.15 4.45
N HIS A 146 -1.03 -3.30 5.45
CA HIS A 146 -2.04 -2.25 5.39
C HIS A 146 -3.50 -2.73 5.21
N ALA A 147 -3.86 -3.95 5.61
CA ALA A 147 -5.27 -4.32 5.80
C ALA A 147 -5.91 -3.46 6.89
N VAL A 148 -7.15 -2.98 6.71
CA VAL A 148 -7.89 -2.33 7.83
C VAL A 148 -8.52 -3.35 8.76
N THR A 149 -8.88 -2.92 9.98
CA THR A 149 -9.63 -3.76 10.92
C THR A 149 -10.86 -4.37 10.24
N GLY A 150 -10.96 -5.70 10.28
CA GLY A 150 -12.04 -6.45 9.64
C GLY A 150 -11.75 -6.93 8.21
N GLU A 151 -10.71 -6.41 7.54
CA GLU A 151 -10.23 -6.96 6.26
C GLU A 151 -9.30 -8.15 6.47
N LEU A 152 -9.20 -9.01 5.46
CA LEU A 152 -8.19 -10.05 5.43
C LEU A 152 -6.82 -9.44 5.09
N HIS A 153 -5.76 -10.02 5.64
CA HIS A 153 -4.40 -9.66 5.28
C HIS A 153 -4.08 -10.01 3.82
N GLU A 154 -3.10 -9.33 3.23
CA GLU A 154 -2.38 -9.86 2.07
C GLU A 154 -1.72 -11.21 2.45
N LEU A 155 -1.83 -12.21 1.57
CA LEU A 155 -1.28 -13.54 1.84
C LEU A 155 0.24 -13.45 2.03
N GLY A 156 0.73 -13.95 3.17
CA GLY A 156 2.15 -13.88 3.51
C GLY A 156 2.54 -12.62 4.30
N CYS A 157 1.57 -11.81 4.71
CA CYS A 157 1.79 -10.76 5.71
C CYS A 157 2.41 -11.35 6.99
N PRO A 158 3.49 -10.75 7.55
CA PRO A 158 4.14 -11.25 8.76
C PRO A 158 3.26 -11.15 10.02
N VAL A 159 2.20 -10.35 9.96
CA VAL A 159 1.23 -10.15 11.05
C VAL A 159 0.06 -11.14 10.96
N GLU A 160 -0.15 -11.80 9.80
CA GLU A 160 -1.28 -12.69 9.60
C GLU A 160 -1.24 -13.89 10.54
N ILE A 161 -2.38 -14.18 11.18
CA ILE A 161 -2.54 -15.29 12.11
C ILE A 161 -3.03 -16.54 11.38
N CYS A 162 -2.35 -17.66 11.62
CA CYS A 162 -2.72 -18.98 11.13
C CYS A 162 -4.05 -19.45 11.75
N PRO A 163 -5.09 -19.74 10.95
CA PRO A 163 -6.41 -20.16 11.46
C PRO A 163 -6.45 -21.61 11.99
N TRP A 164 -5.34 -22.35 11.85
CA TRP A 164 -5.22 -23.71 12.38
C TRP A 164 -4.59 -23.76 13.77
N CYS A 165 -3.58 -22.93 14.05
CA CYS A 165 -2.82 -23.01 15.29
C CYS A 165 -2.76 -21.71 16.10
N GLY A 166 -3.19 -20.58 15.55
CA GLY A 166 -3.14 -19.27 16.20
C GLY A 166 -1.75 -18.60 16.24
N GLY A 167 -0.71 -19.22 15.69
CA GLY A 167 0.60 -18.58 15.49
C GLY A 167 0.66 -17.72 14.23
N GLN A 168 1.77 -17.01 13.99
CA GLN A 168 1.98 -16.24 12.75
C GLN A 168 2.11 -17.18 11.54
N LEU A 169 1.31 -16.95 10.49
CA LEU A 169 1.20 -17.83 9.32
C LEU A 169 2.56 -18.08 8.65
N ILE A 170 3.35 -17.01 8.48
CA ILE A 170 4.68 -17.07 7.84
C ILE A 170 5.74 -17.83 8.65
N HIS A 171 5.48 -18.15 9.91
CA HIS A 171 6.38 -18.91 10.78
C HIS A 171 5.82 -20.29 11.17
N CYS A 172 4.56 -20.56 10.86
CA CYS A 172 3.90 -21.79 11.23
C CYS A 172 4.15 -22.94 10.22
N PRO A 173 4.49 -24.16 10.67
CA PRO A 173 4.57 -25.35 9.82
C PRO A 173 3.26 -25.76 9.13
N CYS A 174 2.10 -25.35 9.64
CA CYS A 174 0.80 -25.78 9.10
C CYS A 174 0.65 -25.48 7.59
N ARG A 175 1.28 -24.43 7.06
CA ARG A 175 1.24 -24.13 5.62
C ARG A 175 1.83 -25.25 4.76
N PHE A 176 2.81 -25.98 5.30
CA PHE A 176 3.48 -27.10 4.65
C PHE A 176 2.69 -28.39 4.88
N GLU A 177 2.31 -28.65 6.14
CA GLU A 177 1.56 -29.85 6.53
C GLU A 177 0.22 -29.98 5.81
N ARG A 178 -0.48 -28.86 5.59
CA ARG A 178 -1.80 -28.86 4.91
C ARG A 178 -1.70 -29.09 3.41
N LEU A 179 -0.56 -28.76 2.82
CA LEU A 179 -0.28 -28.98 1.41
C LEU A 179 0.42 -30.31 1.13
N GLU A 180 0.92 -30.98 2.17
CA GLU A 180 1.76 -32.17 2.10
C GLU A 180 3.05 -31.93 1.31
N VAL A 181 3.67 -30.76 1.52
CA VAL A 181 4.93 -30.34 0.91
C VAL A 181 5.95 -29.98 1.99
N GLU A 182 7.25 -30.03 1.66
CA GLU A 182 8.33 -29.62 2.57
C GLU A 182 8.61 -28.12 2.50
N THR A 183 8.37 -27.51 1.33
CA THR A 183 8.61 -26.10 1.04
C THR A 183 7.54 -25.55 0.09
N LEU A 184 7.34 -24.23 0.10
CA LEU A 184 6.54 -23.52 -0.90
C LEU A 184 7.52 -23.00 -1.95
N SER A 185 7.50 -23.59 -3.14
CA SER A 185 8.49 -23.36 -4.19
C SER A 185 7.89 -22.94 -5.53
N SER A 186 6.57 -22.96 -5.64
CA SER A 186 5.82 -22.60 -6.85
C SER A 186 4.60 -21.73 -6.54
N GLU A 187 4.17 -20.97 -7.52
CA GLU A 187 2.96 -20.15 -7.46
C GLU A 187 1.69 -21.01 -7.32
N GLU A 188 1.66 -22.19 -7.95
CA GLU A 188 0.55 -23.14 -7.83
C GLU A 188 0.35 -23.61 -6.37
N GLU A 189 1.43 -23.82 -5.62
CA GLU A 189 1.35 -24.15 -4.20
C GLU A 189 0.79 -22.99 -3.37
N LEU A 190 1.11 -21.74 -3.71
CA LEU A 190 0.56 -20.55 -3.04
C LEU A 190 -0.95 -20.43 -3.29
N VAL A 191 -1.40 -20.62 -4.53
CA VAL A 191 -2.84 -20.62 -4.87
C VAL A 191 -3.59 -21.71 -4.11
N ARG A 192 -3.00 -22.91 -4.02
CA ARG A 192 -3.58 -24.01 -3.23
C ARG A 192 -3.62 -23.70 -1.73
N LEU A 193 -2.57 -23.08 -1.19
CA LEU A 193 -2.53 -22.66 0.22
C LEU A 193 -3.65 -21.66 0.50
N GLU A 194 -3.80 -20.67 -0.37
CA GLU A 194 -4.84 -19.65 -0.24
C GLU A 194 -6.24 -20.26 -0.24
N ALA A 195 -6.50 -21.21 -1.14
CA ALA A 195 -7.77 -21.93 -1.17
C ALA A 195 -8.07 -22.65 0.15
N LEU A 196 -7.09 -23.35 0.72
CA LEU A 196 -7.22 -24.05 2.01
C LEU A 196 -7.44 -23.09 3.18
N LEU A 197 -6.76 -21.94 3.16
CA LEU A 197 -6.95 -20.88 4.15
C LEU A 197 -8.34 -20.28 4.08
N ASN A 198 -8.82 -19.98 2.86
CA ASN A 198 -10.16 -19.45 2.61
C ASN A 198 -11.25 -20.44 3.04
N GLU A 199 -11.11 -21.72 2.71
CA GLU A 199 -12.03 -22.77 3.17
C GLU A 199 -12.07 -22.89 4.70
N ARG A 200 -10.90 -22.80 5.35
CA ARG A 200 -10.81 -22.84 6.82
C ARG A 200 -11.45 -21.62 7.48
N GLY A 201 -11.46 -20.48 6.78
CA GLY A 201 -11.80 -19.16 7.29
C GLY A 201 -10.55 -18.42 7.78
N ARG A 202 -10.05 -17.50 6.95
CA ARG A 202 -8.94 -16.62 7.32
C ARG A 202 -9.36 -15.65 8.43
N ILE A 203 -8.39 -15.28 9.27
CA ILE A 203 -8.61 -14.36 10.38
C ILE A 203 -8.39 -12.94 9.86
N ALA A 204 -9.43 -12.12 9.91
CA ALA A 204 -9.34 -10.71 9.58
C ALA A 204 -8.40 -9.96 10.55
N TYR A 205 -7.81 -8.87 10.08
CA TYR A 205 -6.96 -8.03 10.89
C TYR A 205 -7.73 -7.40 12.05
N SER A 206 -7.06 -7.34 13.21
CA SER A 206 -7.47 -6.54 14.35
C SER A 206 -6.24 -5.87 14.99
N PRO A 207 -6.41 -4.74 15.69
CA PRO A 207 -5.31 -4.05 16.36
C PRO A 207 -4.51 -4.94 17.34
N ASP A 208 -5.17 -5.93 17.97
CA ASP A 208 -4.54 -6.90 18.88
C ASP A 208 -3.45 -7.76 18.22
N GLN A 209 -3.46 -7.85 16.89
CA GLN A 209 -2.45 -8.60 16.13
C GLN A 209 -1.17 -7.79 15.92
N ARG A 210 -1.20 -6.47 16.17
CA ARG A 210 -0.01 -5.63 16.02
C ARG A 210 1.09 -6.18 16.94
N PRO A 211 2.32 -6.35 16.42
CA PRO A 211 3.44 -6.69 17.28
C PRO A 211 3.56 -5.62 18.37
N GLY A 212 3.39 -6.02 19.63
CA GLY A 212 3.77 -5.17 20.73
C GLY A 212 5.25 -4.87 20.61
N PHE A 213 5.66 -3.60 20.68
CA PHE A 213 7.03 -3.33 21.06
C PHE A 213 7.22 -4.00 22.42
N ALA A 214 8.32 -4.73 22.60
CA ALA A 214 8.70 -5.12 23.95
C ALA A 214 8.73 -3.82 24.77
N ASP A 215 7.83 -3.72 25.72
CA ASP A 215 7.85 -2.67 26.72
C ASP A 215 9.29 -2.55 27.25
N GLU A 216 9.70 -1.37 27.71
CA GLU A 216 10.95 -1.14 28.45
C GLU A 216 10.99 -1.91 29.80
N GLY A 217 10.39 -3.10 29.86
CA GLY A 217 10.58 -4.07 30.92
C GLY A 217 12.04 -4.48 31.00
N PRO A 218 12.52 -4.82 32.21
CA PRO A 218 13.89 -5.26 32.39
C PRO A 218 14.05 -6.51 31.53
N GLY A 219 14.80 -6.40 30.44
CA GLY A 219 15.04 -7.50 29.51
C GLY A 219 15.38 -8.79 30.27
N ILE A 220 14.98 -9.93 29.71
CA ILE A 220 15.14 -11.25 30.30
C ILE A 220 16.57 -11.38 30.86
N VAL A 221 16.69 -11.43 32.19
CA VAL A 221 17.91 -11.82 32.86
C VAL A 221 18.04 -13.32 32.61
N MET A 222 19.00 -13.70 31.75
CA MET A 222 19.39 -15.10 31.64
C MET A 222 20.35 -15.41 32.79
N ASP A 223 19.91 -16.27 33.69
CA ASP A 223 20.74 -16.91 34.73
C ASP A 223 21.64 -18.00 34.12
#